data_AF-A0A2N5KE89-F1
#
_entry.id   AF-A0A2N5KE89-F1
#
_cell.length_a   1.000
_cell.length_b   1.000
_cell.length_c   1.000
_cell.angle_alpha   90.00
_cell.angle_beta   90.00
_cell.angle_gamma   90.00
#
_symmetry.space_group_name_H-M   'P 1'
#
loop_
_entity.id
_entity.type
_entity.pdbx_description
1 polymer ?
#
loop_
_entity_poly.entity_id
_entity_poly.type
_entity_poly.pdbx_seq_one_letter_code
_entity_poly.pdbx_strand_id
1 'polypeptide(L)'
;MAEGVMQRIQELSKLREDLVAREGSHRATEEDHDTLRRLDHDLQVLWDLRRRELAGEQVSLDEDYYDNYTRYTDADDPPGR
;
A
#
# COMPACT_ATOMS: atom_id res chain seq x y z
N MET A 1 19.68 7.63 4.63
CA MET A 1 19.54 6.25 5.13
C MET A 1 18.30 5.72 4.46
N ALA A 2 18.40 4.65 3.66
CA ALA A 2 17.25 4.18 2.89
C ALA A 2 16.13 3.78 3.86
N GLU A 3 14.99 4.46 3.79
CA GLU A 3 13.76 4.04 4.45
C GLU A 3 13.45 2.63 3.94
N GLY A 4 13.68 1.62 4.78
CA GLY A 4 13.45 0.24 4.39
C GLY A 4 11.96 -0.01 4.16
N VAL A 5 11.63 -1.00 3.32
CA VAL A 5 10.24 -1.42 3.03
C VAL A 5 9.40 -1.54 4.31
N MET A 6 9.98 -2.10 5.38
CA MET A 6 9.33 -2.22 6.69
C MET A 6 8.98 -0.89 7.36
N GLN A 7 9.81 0.15 7.22
CA GLN A 7 9.51 1.47 7.77
C GLN A 7 8.30 2.07 7.05
N ARG A 8 8.26 1.95 5.71
CA ARG A 8 7.13 2.41 4.89
C ARG A 8 5.83 1.68 5.24
N ILE A 9 5.88 0.36 5.43
CA ILE A 9 4.73 -0.44 5.88
C ILE A 9 4.19 0.06 7.23
N GLN A 10 5.07 0.37 8.19
CA GLN A 10 4.65 0.84 9.52
C GLN A 10 3.98 2.23 9.43
N GLU A 11 4.54 3.14 8.64
CA GLU A 11 3.96 4.47 8.44
C GLU A 11 2.56 4.39 7.83
N LEU A 12 2.40 3.61 6.75
CA LEU A 12 1.11 3.47 6.09
C LEU A 12 0.08 2.69 6.92
N SER A 13 0.53 1.68 7.67
CA SER A 13 -0.36 0.95 8.60
C SER A 13 -0.90 1.86 9.69
N LYS A 14 -0.07 2.76 10.22
CA LYS A 14 -0.49 3.75 11.20
C LYS A 14 -1.47 4.77 10.62
N LEU A 15 -1.22 5.20 9.38
CA LEU A 15 -2.10 6.13 8.66
C LEU A 15 -3.48 5.51 8.39
N ARG A 16 -3.50 4.23 8.00
CA ARG A 16 -4.72 3.42 7.86
C ARG A 16 -5.47 3.31 9.19
N GLU A 17 -4.78 3.01 10.29
CA GLU A 17 -5.40 2.89 11.60
C GLU A 17 -6.04 4.20 12.07
N ASP A 18 -5.38 5.35 11.85
CA ASP A 18 -5.93 6.68 12.16
C ASP A 18 -7.18 7.00 11.33
N LEU A 19 -7.17 6.66 10.04
CA LEU A 19 -8.32 6.81 9.14
C LEU A 19 -9.49 5.91 9.54
N VAL A 20 -9.23 4.64 9.88
CA VAL A 20 -10.27 3.71 10.38
C VAL A 20 -10.84 4.20 11.72
N ALA A 21 -9.99 4.71 12.61
CA ALA A 21 -10.44 5.30 13.87
C ALA A 21 -11.32 6.54 13.66
N ARG A 22 -11.04 7.34 12.62
CA ARG A 22 -11.90 8.45 12.17
C ARG A 22 -13.20 7.98 11.52
N GLU A 23 -13.19 6.88 10.76
CA GLU A 23 -14.38 6.28 10.15
C GLU A 23 -15.41 5.87 11.20
N GLY A 24 -14.95 5.24 12.30
CA GLY A 24 -15.80 4.89 13.44
C GLY A 24 -16.45 6.07 14.16
N SER A 25 -15.99 7.30 13.93
CA SER A 25 -16.55 8.53 14.52
C SER A 25 -17.65 9.19 13.68
N HIS A 26 -18.24 8.47 12.70
CA HIS A 26 -19.32 8.94 11.81
C HIS A 26 -18.98 10.18 10.96
N ARG A 27 -17.69 10.44 10.72
CA ARG A 27 -17.19 11.54 9.87
C ARG A 27 -16.51 11.09 8.59
N ALA A 28 -16.44 9.78 8.33
CA ALA A 28 -15.83 9.31 7.10
C ALA A 28 -16.61 9.80 5.88
N THR A 29 -15.87 10.45 5.01
CA THR A 29 -16.31 10.89 3.70
C THR A 29 -15.92 9.85 2.65
N GLU A 30 -16.51 9.92 1.46
CA GLU A 30 -16.12 9.06 0.33
C GLU A 30 -14.63 9.25 -0.02
N GLU A 31 -14.04 10.42 0.25
CA GLU A 31 -12.60 10.66 0.15
C GLU A 31 -11.77 9.85 1.15
N ASP A 32 -12.26 9.64 2.37
CA ASP A 32 -11.57 8.79 3.36
C ASP A 32 -11.57 7.33 2.90
N HIS A 33 -12.67 6.86 2.30
CA HIS A 33 -12.75 5.53 1.72
C HIS A 33 -11.82 5.34 0.51
N ASP A 34 -11.73 6.34 -0.39
CA ASP A 34 -10.78 6.29 -1.50
C ASP A 34 -9.33 6.31 -1.01
N THR A 35 -9.05 7.11 0.02
CA THR A 35 -7.73 7.17 0.67
C THR A 35 -7.37 5.84 1.33
N LEU A 36 -8.32 5.21 2.04
CA LEU A 36 -8.13 3.89 2.62
C LEU A 36 -7.86 2.82 1.56
N ARG A 37 -8.59 2.85 0.44
CA ARG A 37 -8.36 1.91 -0.67
C ARG A 37 -6.95 2.07 -1.25
N ARG A 38 -6.47 3.31 -1.44
CA ARG A 38 -5.09 3.58 -1.87
C ARG A 38 -4.06 3.10 -0.86
N LEU A 39 -4.31 3.29 0.43
CA LEU A 39 -3.41 2.83 1.50
C LEU A 39 -3.34 1.30 1.59
N ASP A 40 -4.47 0.61 1.47
CA ASP A 40 -4.51 -0.85 1.43
C ASP A 40 -3.74 -1.38 0.20
N HIS A 41 -3.85 -0.70 -0.94
CA HIS A 41 -3.08 -1.00 -2.15
C HIS A 41 -1.57 -0.83 -1.95
N ASP A 42 -1.16 0.31 -1.40
CA ASP A 42 0.24 0.59 -1.09
C ASP A 42 0.81 -0.44 -0.11
N LEU A 43 0.03 -0.80 0.91
CA LEU A 43 0.43 -1.85 1.85
C LEU A 43 0.60 -3.20 1.15
N GLN A 44 -0.27 -3.59 0.23
CA GLN A 44 -0.12 -4.82 -0.55
C GLN A 44 1.18 -4.83 -1.37
N VAL A 45 1.46 -3.75 -2.09
CA VAL A 45 2.69 -3.60 -2.90
C VAL A 45 3.92 -3.74 -2.00
N LEU A 46 3.96 -3.00 -0.90
CA LEU A 46 5.09 -3.03 0.03
C LEU A 46 5.25 -4.40 0.70
N TRP A 47 4.17 -5.11 0.99
CA TRP A 47 4.23 -6.47 1.51
C TRP A 47 4.79 -7.46 0.49
N ASP A 48 4.49 -7.31 -0.80
CA ASP A 48 5.09 -8.15 -1.85
C ASP A 48 6.58 -7.89 -1.98
N LEU A 49 7.00 -6.61 -1.95
CA LEU A 49 8.41 -6.23 -1.92
C LEU A 49 9.13 -6.86 -0.72
N ARG A 50 8.53 -6.77 0.47
CA ARG A 50 9.09 -7.39 1.68
C ARG A 50 9.16 -8.91 1.56
N ARG A 51 8.16 -9.53 0.93
CA ARG A 51 8.12 -10.98 0.69
C ARG A 51 9.23 -11.43 -0.25
N ARG A 52 9.48 -10.70 -1.34
CA ARG A 52 10.59 -10.97 -2.28
C ARG A 52 11.96 -10.76 -1.62
N GLU A 53 12.10 -9.71 -0.82
CA GLU A 53 13.31 -9.47 -0.02
C GLU A 53 13.59 -10.66 0.94
N LEU A 54 12.56 -11.18 1.62
CA LEU A 54 12.66 -12.37 2.46
C LEU A 54 12.96 -13.66 1.68
N ALA A 55 12.57 -13.73 0.41
CA ALA A 55 12.93 -14.83 -0.49
C ALA A 55 14.38 -14.75 -0.99
N GLY A 56 15.11 -13.67 -0.64
CA GLY A 56 16.49 -13.44 -1.05
C GLY A 56 16.62 -12.69 -2.38
N GLU A 57 15.53 -12.12 -2.90
CA GLU A 57 15.58 -11.25 -4.08
C GLU A 57 16.10 -9.86 -3.68
N GLN A 58 16.82 -9.22 -4.61
CA GLN A 58 17.30 -7.85 -4.41
C GLN A 58 16.16 -6.90 -4.78
N VAL A 59 15.57 -6.27 -3.77
CA VAL A 59 14.40 -5.41 -3.92
C VAL A 59 14.79 -3.97 -3.60
N SER A 60 14.51 -3.06 -4.54
CA SER A 60 14.74 -1.64 -4.40
C SER A 60 13.39 -0.94 -4.28
N LEU A 61 13.09 -0.37 -3.11
CA LEU A 61 11.83 0.35 -2.89
C LEU A 61 11.56 1.40 -3.97
N ASP A 62 12.57 2.15 -4.40
CA ASP A 62 12.39 3.25 -5.36
C ASP A 62 12.05 2.76 -6.78
N GLU A 63 12.65 1.64 -7.22
CA GLU A 63 12.44 1.06 -8.55
C GLU A 63 11.26 0.08 -8.58
N ASP A 64 11.22 -0.88 -7.66
CA ASP A 64 10.23 -1.96 -7.66
C ASP A 64 8.84 -1.51 -7.17
N TYR A 65 8.74 -0.39 -6.46
CA TYR A 65 7.44 0.11 -5.99
C TYR A 65 6.56 0.53 -7.14
N TYR A 66 7.03 1.35 -8.09
CA TYR A 66 6.20 1.79 -9.22
C TYR A 66 5.85 0.65 -10.20
N ASP A 67 6.77 -0.30 -10.39
CA ASP A 67 6.54 -1.49 -11.22
C ASP A 67 5.45 -2.39 -10.63
N ASN A 68 5.53 -2.69 -9.33
CA ASN A 68 4.51 -3.48 -8.66
C ASN A 68 3.21 -2.69 -8.42
N TYR A 69 3.28 -1.39 -8.16
CA TYR A 69 2.09 -0.55 -7.98
C TYR A 69 1.17 -0.66 -9.20
N THR A 70 1.73 -0.55 -10.41
CA THR A 70 0.99 -0.72 -11.67
C THR A 70 0.42 -2.13 -11.78
N ARG A 71 1.18 -3.17 -11.41
CA ARG A 71 0.74 -4.56 -11.45
C ARG A 71 -0.47 -4.84 -10.56
N TYR A 72 -0.52 -4.24 -9.36
CA TYR A 72 -1.68 -4.39 -8.48
C TYR A 72 -2.84 -3.51 -8.95
N THR A 73 -2.58 -2.33 -9.54
CA THR A 73 -3.63 -1.42 -10.04
C THR A 73 -4.34 -2.00 -11.26
N ASP A 74 -3.60 -2.62 -12.18
CA ASP A 74 -4.12 -3.29 -13.37
C ASP A 74 -4.81 -4.62 -13.05
N ALA A 75 -4.51 -5.23 -11.89
CA ALA A 75 -5.20 -6.42 -11.41
C ALA A 75 -6.57 -6.12 -10.77
N ASP A 76 -6.77 -4.90 -10.26
CA ASP A 76 -8.04 -4.45 -9.65
C ASP A 76 -8.99 -3.80 -10.68
N ASP A 77 -8.47 -3.36 -11.84
CA ASP A 77 -9.28 -3.01 -13.02
C ASP A 77 -9.46 -4.29 -13.89
N PRO A 78 -10.60 -5.01 -13.82
CA PRO A 78 -10.84 -6.07 -14.79
C PRO A 78 -10.81 -5.44 -16.18
N PRO A 79 -10.01 -5.96 -17.14
CA PRO A 79 -9.95 -5.39 -18.48
C PRO A 79 -11.36 -5.33 -19.02
N GLY A 80 -11.81 -4.11 -19.31
CA GLY A 80 -13.19 -3.77 -19.59
C GLY A 80 -13.89 -4.81 -20.45
N ARG A 81 -15.07 -5.25 -19.98
CA ARG A 81 -15.99 -6.05 -20.76
C ARG A 81 -17.20 -5.22 -21.17
#